data_AF-A0A0D2M2A0-F1
#
_entry.id   AF-A0A0D2M2A0-F1
#
_cell.length_a   1.000
_cell.length_b   1.000
_cell.length_c   1.000
_cell.angle_alpha   90.00
_cell.angle_beta   90.00
_cell.angle_gamma   90.00
#
_symmetry.space_group_name_H-M   'P 1'
#
loop_
_entity.id
_entity.type
_entity.pdbx_description
1 polymer ?
#
loop_
_entity_poly.entity_id
_entity_poly.type
_entity_poly.pdbx_seq_one_letter_code
_entity_poly.pdbx_strand_id
1 'polypeptide(L)'
;MLPEALLCLLSATLAFAQARTTLGLNAVAPFTSSSLPKSFALPPSQNLALSVAICSGSTPIPRFFISNISNSDSQDDPSSAGGLDVFEISVQNGQGNWTGPFPNGGLLAVEQNGAQGISFQLGVSDSVPMHQVIPDSPFLGDTTSNQALLFSSPYLPVDTPAPTYPNYTLPAANMSQPDQPTSSPNFTLKIFSTSAGFANKPHTACFLQSQVSEGSIASQTQWVRDNFGWRTQWLLGGLTPSTNYTAFVLQSTNV
;
A
#
# COMPACT_ATOMS: atom_id res chain seq x y z
N MET A 1 -45.64 30.09 -7.27
CA MET A 1 -45.11 29.20 -8.31
C MET A 1 -43.81 29.82 -8.80
N LEU A 2 -42.68 29.13 -8.68
CA LEU A 2 -41.40 29.67 -9.17
C LEU A 2 -41.39 29.70 -10.70
N PRO A 3 -40.81 30.72 -11.34
CA PRO A 3 -40.68 30.78 -12.80
C PRO A 3 -39.86 29.60 -13.33
N GLU A 4 -40.33 28.93 -14.39
CA GLU A 4 -39.63 27.81 -15.05
C GLU A 4 -38.18 28.14 -15.41
N ALA A 5 -37.91 29.38 -15.84
CA ALA A 5 -36.58 29.85 -16.15
C ALA A 5 -35.63 29.83 -14.93
N LEU A 6 -36.15 30.07 -13.72
CA LEU A 6 -35.36 30.03 -12.49
C LEU A 6 -35.06 28.58 -12.09
N LEU A 7 -35.98 27.65 -12.36
CA LEU A 7 -35.79 26.22 -12.13
C LEU A 7 -34.73 25.64 -13.07
N CYS A 8 -34.75 26.03 -14.36
CA CYS A 8 -33.72 25.66 -15.32
C CYS A 8 -32.35 26.25 -14.96
N LEU A 9 -32.29 27.50 -14.47
CA LEU A 9 -31.07 28.12 -13.97
C LEU A 9 -30.53 27.44 -12.70
N LEU A 10 -31.40 27.07 -11.74
CA LEU A 10 -30.97 26.31 -10.56
C LEU A 10 -30.44 24.92 -10.94
N SER A 11 -31.10 24.27 -11.92
CA SER A 11 -30.67 22.97 -12.44
C SER A 11 -29.31 23.06 -13.12
N ALA A 12 -29.08 24.14 -13.89
CA ALA A 12 -27.81 24.42 -14.54
C ALA A 12 -26.71 24.77 -13.52
N THR A 13 -26.99 25.57 -12.49
CA THR A 13 -25.99 25.88 -11.44
C THR A 13 -25.66 24.69 -10.56
N LEU A 14 -26.63 23.79 -10.28
CA LEU A 14 -26.39 22.51 -9.62
C LEU A 14 -25.57 21.55 -10.50
N ALA A 15 -25.73 21.59 -11.82
CA ALA A 15 -24.91 20.82 -12.76
C ALA A 15 -23.48 21.36 -12.91
N PHE A 16 -23.27 22.68 -12.78
CA PHE A 16 -21.93 23.30 -12.71
C PHE A 16 -21.28 23.16 -11.33
N ALA A 17 -22.06 22.95 -10.27
CA ALA A 17 -21.59 22.48 -8.98
C ALA A 17 -21.35 20.96 -9.02
N GLN A 18 -20.58 20.48 -10.00
CA GLN A 18 -19.97 19.15 -9.91
C GLN A 18 -18.99 19.19 -8.73
N ALA A 19 -19.49 18.80 -7.55
CA ALA A 19 -18.70 18.68 -6.35
C ALA A 19 -17.50 17.76 -6.67
N ARG A 20 -16.29 18.29 -6.48
CA ARG A 20 -15.07 17.48 -6.55
C ARG A 20 -15.23 16.28 -5.62
N THR A 21 -14.76 15.12 -6.07
CA THR A 21 -14.73 13.94 -5.21
C THR A 21 -13.73 14.16 -4.09
N THR A 22 -14.21 14.18 -2.85
CA THR A 22 -13.35 14.26 -1.66
C THR A 22 -12.83 12.88 -1.31
N LEU A 23 -11.51 12.75 -1.11
CA LEU A 23 -10.92 11.52 -0.60
C LEU A 23 -11.14 11.42 0.91
N GLY A 24 -11.58 10.25 1.37
CA GLY A 24 -11.79 9.99 2.79
C GLY A 24 -10.45 9.85 3.54
N LEU A 25 -10.40 10.40 4.76
CA LEU A 25 -9.26 10.20 5.64
C LEU A 25 -9.24 8.76 6.16
N ASN A 26 -8.04 8.19 6.28
CA ASN A 26 -7.79 6.80 6.69
C ASN A 26 -8.53 5.78 5.80
N ALA A 27 -8.60 6.07 4.49
CA ALA A 27 -9.28 5.22 3.53
C ALA A 27 -8.46 5.04 2.25
N VAL A 28 -8.60 3.86 1.64
CA VAL A 28 -8.06 3.54 0.33
C VAL A 28 -9.21 3.57 -0.69
N ALA A 29 -9.07 4.42 -1.71
CA ALA A 29 -10.04 4.56 -2.78
C ALA A 29 -9.47 4.00 -4.11
N PRO A 30 -10.13 3.03 -4.76
CA PRO A 30 -9.71 2.49 -6.04
C PRO A 30 -10.21 3.35 -7.21
N PHE A 31 -9.38 3.49 -8.24
CA PHE A 31 -9.70 4.25 -9.46
C PHE A 31 -9.13 3.59 -10.71
N THR A 32 -9.65 4.02 -11.86
CA THR A 32 -9.17 3.64 -13.18
C THR A 32 -8.93 4.88 -14.01
N SER A 33 -7.81 4.93 -14.75
CA SER A 33 -7.41 6.13 -15.50
C SER A 33 -8.42 6.58 -16.56
N SER A 34 -9.30 5.69 -17.04
CA SER A 34 -10.34 5.99 -18.03
C SER A 34 -11.55 6.75 -17.47
N SER A 35 -11.75 6.79 -16.15
CA SER A 35 -12.94 7.37 -15.52
C SER A 35 -12.57 8.20 -14.30
N LEU A 36 -11.68 9.18 -14.49
CA LEU A 36 -11.20 10.03 -13.41
C LEU A 36 -11.92 11.38 -13.40
N PRO A 37 -12.27 11.91 -12.21
CA PRO A 37 -12.50 13.34 -12.09
C PRO A 37 -11.20 14.09 -12.40
N LYS A 38 -11.31 15.37 -12.78
CA LYS A 38 -10.14 16.20 -13.08
C LYS A 38 -9.21 16.34 -11.86
N SER A 39 -9.79 16.47 -10.67
CA SER A 39 -9.09 16.55 -9.40
C SER A 39 -9.95 16.05 -8.24
N PHE A 40 -9.27 15.75 -7.13
CA PHE A 40 -9.82 15.28 -5.88
C PHE A 40 -9.57 16.31 -4.78
N ALA A 41 -10.55 16.51 -3.90
CA ALA A 41 -10.35 17.32 -2.70
C ALA A 41 -9.71 16.46 -1.59
N LEU A 42 -8.71 17.03 -0.92
CA LEU A 42 -8.01 16.44 0.21
C LEU A 42 -8.53 17.02 1.53
N PRO A 43 -8.72 16.20 2.58
CA PRO A 43 -9.19 16.68 3.86
C PRO A 43 -8.13 17.56 4.56
N PRO A 44 -8.55 18.55 5.38
CA PRO A 44 -7.63 19.35 6.16
C PRO A 44 -6.93 18.49 7.23
N SER A 45 -5.61 18.57 7.31
CA SER A 45 -4.79 17.90 8.33
C SER A 45 -3.44 18.60 8.51
N GLN A 46 -2.88 18.55 9.72
CA GLN A 46 -1.52 19.03 10.01
C GLN A 46 -0.44 18.07 9.52
N ASN A 47 -0.78 16.78 9.38
CA ASN A 47 0.13 15.75 8.90
C ASN A 47 -0.67 14.76 8.05
N LEU A 48 -0.80 15.05 6.75
CA LEU A 48 -1.49 14.17 5.83
C LEU A 48 -0.46 13.30 5.12
N ALA A 49 -0.68 11.98 5.11
CA ALA A 49 0.07 11.03 4.32
C ALA A 49 -0.75 10.58 3.12
N LEU A 50 -0.29 10.93 1.93
CA LEU A 50 -0.83 10.49 0.66
C LEU A 50 0.00 9.33 0.14
N SER A 51 -0.67 8.33 -0.40
CA SER A 51 -0.02 7.16 -0.97
C SER A 51 -0.72 6.72 -2.23
N VAL A 52 0.06 6.29 -3.21
CA VAL A 52 -0.38 5.85 -4.52
C VAL A 52 0.12 4.43 -4.75
N ALA A 53 -0.76 3.56 -5.23
CA ALA A 53 -0.41 2.20 -5.63
C ALA A 53 -1.00 1.87 -7.01
N ILE A 54 -0.15 1.63 -8.00
CA ILE A 54 -0.54 1.14 -9.32
C ILE A 54 -0.90 -0.35 -9.23
N CYS A 55 -2.10 -0.71 -9.66
CA CYS A 55 -2.64 -2.07 -9.56
C CYS A 55 -2.59 -2.86 -10.88
N SER A 56 -2.04 -2.26 -11.94
CA SER A 56 -1.93 -2.86 -13.27
C SER A 56 -0.50 -2.76 -13.81
N GLY A 57 -0.06 -3.81 -14.53
CA GLY A 57 1.32 -3.95 -15.01
C GLY A 57 1.63 -3.29 -16.35
N SER A 58 0.85 -2.29 -16.74
CA SER A 58 0.90 -1.62 -18.04
C SER A 58 1.56 -0.24 -17.94
N THR A 59 2.19 0.20 -19.03
CA THR A 59 2.81 1.52 -19.15
C THR A 59 2.27 2.23 -20.41
N PRO A 60 2.24 3.57 -20.46
CA PRO A 60 2.66 4.53 -19.42
C PRO A 60 1.73 4.52 -18.20
N ILE A 61 2.24 5.00 -17.06
CA ILE A 61 1.46 5.16 -15.82
C ILE A 61 0.98 6.61 -15.65
N PRO A 62 -0.15 6.85 -14.96
CA PRO A 62 -0.59 8.18 -14.61
C PRO A 62 0.44 8.92 -13.74
N ARG A 63 0.40 10.25 -13.79
CA ARG A 63 1.18 11.15 -12.94
C ARG A 63 0.25 11.79 -11.91
N PHE A 64 0.79 12.06 -10.73
CA PHE A 64 0.02 12.49 -9.56
C PHE A 64 0.57 13.80 -9.05
N PHE A 65 -0.26 14.83 -9.00
CA PHE A 65 0.14 16.17 -8.59
C PHE A 65 -0.73 16.64 -7.45
N ILE A 66 -0.12 17.31 -6.47
CA ILE A 66 -0.80 17.85 -5.31
C ILE A 66 -0.56 19.34 -5.18
N SER A 67 -1.49 20.05 -4.57
CA SER A 67 -1.36 21.47 -4.23
C SER A 67 -2.10 21.79 -2.92
N ASN A 68 -1.61 22.78 -2.19
CA ASN A 68 -2.19 23.28 -0.93
C ASN A 68 -3.40 24.20 -1.14
N ILE A 69 -3.79 24.44 -2.39
CA ILE A 69 -4.96 25.24 -2.73
C ILE A 69 -6.22 24.47 -2.33
N SER A 70 -7.19 25.17 -1.74
CA SER A 70 -8.46 24.59 -1.30
C SER A 70 -9.68 25.25 -1.95
N ASN A 71 -9.47 26.02 -3.03
CA ASN A 71 -10.58 26.66 -3.74
C ASN A 71 -11.41 25.64 -4.51
N SER A 72 -12.63 26.00 -4.89
CA SER A 72 -13.54 25.12 -5.65
C SER A 72 -13.44 25.30 -7.16
N ASP A 73 -12.59 26.22 -7.66
CA ASP A 73 -12.43 26.47 -9.09
C ASP A 73 -11.40 25.51 -9.69
N SER A 74 -11.75 24.93 -10.84
CA SER A 74 -10.89 24.04 -11.63
C SER A 74 -9.73 24.76 -12.31
N GLN A 75 -9.71 26.09 -12.32
CA GLN A 75 -8.65 26.88 -12.95
C GLN A 75 -7.28 26.69 -12.27
N ASP A 76 -7.27 26.36 -10.97
CA ASP A 76 -6.06 26.17 -10.16
C ASP A 76 -5.76 24.69 -9.85
N ASP A 77 -6.32 23.75 -10.62
CA ASP A 77 -6.00 22.33 -10.47
C ASP A 77 -4.49 22.08 -10.70
N PRO A 78 -3.80 21.35 -9.81
CA PRO A 78 -2.39 21.04 -9.99
C PRO A 78 -2.18 20.21 -11.26
N SER A 79 -1.14 20.51 -12.04
CA SER A 79 -0.87 19.82 -13.31
C SER A 79 0.61 19.86 -13.68
N SER A 80 1.01 19.10 -14.70
CA SER A 80 2.35 19.19 -15.29
C SER A 80 2.62 20.52 -15.99
N ALA A 81 1.58 21.24 -16.40
CA ALA A 81 1.68 22.59 -16.94
C ALA A 81 1.83 23.66 -15.84
N GLY A 82 1.73 23.27 -14.57
CA GLY A 82 1.91 24.13 -13.41
C GLY A 82 0.63 24.27 -12.57
N GLY A 83 0.65 25.32 -11.75
CA GLY A 83 -0.33 25.66 -10.70
C GLY A 83 0.42 26.35 -9.55
N LEU A 84 -0.29 26.86 -8.54
CA LEU A 84 0.38 27.39 -7.34
C LEU A 84 0.75 26.21 -6.42
N ASP A 85 1.98 26.24 -5.90
CA ASP A 85 2.50 25.26 -4.92
C ASP A 85 2.25 23.78 -5.32
N VAL A 86 2.53 23.44 -6.57
CA VAL A 86 2.34 22.09 -7.11
C VAL A 86 3.53 21.20 -6.81
N PHE A 87 3.27 20.01 -6.29
CA PHE A 87 4.26 18.96 -6.10
C PHE A 87 3.84 17.68 -6.82
N GLU A 88 4.78 16.99 -7.45
CA GLU A 88 4.54 15.69 -8.07
C GLU A 88 4.90 14.56 -7.09
N ILE A 89 3.98 13.61 -6.93
CA ILE A 89 4.26 12.36 -6.22
C ILE A 89 4.99 11.43 -7.19
N SER A 90 6.30 11.27 -6.97
CA SER A 90 7.12 10.36 -7.77
C SER A 90 6.72 8.91 -7.51
N VAL A 91 6.35 8.19 -8.57
CA VAL A 91 5.96 6.77 -8.49
C VAL A 91 7.14 5.89 -8.94
N GLN A 92 7.68 5.09 -8.02
CA GLN A 92 8.74 4.12 -8.26
C GLN A 92 8.23 2.71 -7.97
N ASN A 93 8.51 1.75 -8.85
CA ASN A 93 7.98 0.37 -8.76
C ASN A 93 6.46 0.32 -8.55
N GLY A 94 5.74 1.27 -9.16
CA GLY A 94 4.28 1.40 -9.05
C GLY A 94 3.78 1.97 -7.72
N GLN A 95 4.65 2.44 -6.84
CA GLN A 95 4.28 3.07 -5.57
C GLN A 95 4.84 4.49 -5.45
N GLY A 96 4.06 5.41 -4.89
CA GLY A 96 4.52 6.75 -4.54
C GLY A 96 3.90 7.21 -3.23
N ASN A 97 4.60 8.05 -2.49
CA ASN A 97 4.07 8.64 -1.26
C ASN A 97 4.45 10.12 -1.14
N TRP A 98 3.65 10.83 -0.35
CA TRP A 98 3.93 12.20 0.04
C TRP A 98 3.38 12.43 1.44
N THR A 99 4.09 13.21 2.24
CA THR A 99 3.67 13.58 3.59
C THR A 99 3.86 15.06 3.80
N GLY A 100 2.88 15.72 4.40
CA GLY A 100 2.99 17.13 4.74
C GLY A 100 1.68 17.76 5.21
N PRO A 101 1.72 19.08 5.51
CA PRO A 101 0.58 19.78 6.07
C PRO A 101 -0.38 20.26 4.97
N PHE A 102 -1.67 20.05 5.19
CA PHE A 102 -2.79 20.64 4.45
C PHE A 102 -3.76 21.28 5.44
N PRO A 103 -3.41 22.37 6.14
CA PRO A 103 -4.21 22.92 7.23
C PRO A 103 -5.62 23.35 6.78
N ASN A 104 -5.77 23.74 5.51
CA ASN A 104 -7.03 24.15 4.90
C ASN A 104 -7.58 23.12 3.89
N GLY A 105 -7.01 21.91 3.87
CA GLY A 105 -7.22 20.95 2.79
C GLY A 105 -6.29 21.21 1.61
N GLY A 106 -6.48 20.45 0.55
CA GLY A 106 -5.66 20.54 -0.66
C GLY A 106 -6.35 19.89 -1.86
N LEU A 107 -5.64 19.86 -2.98
CA LEU A 107 -6.09 19.19 -4.19
C LEU A 107 -5.07 18.13 -4.62
N LEU A 108 -5.58 17.03 -5.14
CA LEU A 108 -4.82 16.01 -5.85
C LEU A 108 -5.38 15.89 -7.27
N ALA A 109 -4.55 16.09 -8.28
CA ALA A 109 -4.89 15.83 -9.67
C ALA A 109 -4.16 14.60 -10.17
N VAL A 110 -4.82 13.89 -11.09
CA VAL A 110 -4.25 12.72 -11.75
C VAL A 110 -4.24 12.96 -13.24
N GLU A 111 -3.04 13.06 -13.81
CA GLU A 111 -2.86 13.17 -15.25
C GLU A 111 -2.66 11.79 -15.85
N GLN A 112 -3.46 11.46 -16.87
CA GLN A 112 -3.35 10.17 -17.55
C GLN A 112 -1.96 9.95 -18.16
N ASN A 113 -1.32 10.97 -18.72
CA ASN A 113 0.00 10.82 -19.37
C ASN A 113 0.02 9.68 -20.43
N GLY A 114 -1.06 9.56 -21.21
CA GLY A 114 -1.26 8.48 -22.18
C GLY A 114 -1.70 7.13 -21.57
N ALA A 115 -1.81 7.03 -20.25
CA ALA A 115 -2.25 5.84 -19.55
C ALA A 115 -3.76 5.63 -19.72
N GLN A 116 -4.15 4.57 -20.45
CA GLN A 116 -5.56 4.21 -20.64
C GLN A 116 -5.89 2.91 -19.91
N GLY A 117 -6.95 2.93 -19.12
CA GLY A 117 -7.44 1.74 -18.39
C GLY A 117 -6.52 1.26 -17.27
N ILE A 118 -5.61 2.11 -16.76
CA ILE A 118 -4.72 1.76 -15.66
C ILE A 118 -5.49 1.82 -14.36
N SER A 119 -5.57 0.69 -13.64
CA SER A 119 -6.11 0.64 -12.28
C SER A 119 -5.05 1.06 -11.27
N PHE A 120 -5.46 1.86 -10.29
CA PHE A 120 -4.62 2.29 -9.17
C PHE A 120 -5.47 2.55 -7.93
N GLN A 121 -4.81 2.68 -6.78
CA GLN A 121 -5.41 3.01 -5.49
C GLN A 121 -4.75 4.29 -4.95
N LEU A 122 -5.57 5.12 -4.31
CA LEU A 122 -5.14 6.29 -3.56
C LEU A 122 -5.49 6.07 -2.09
N GLY A 123 -4.48 6.14 -1.23
CA GLY A 123 -4.64 6.08 0.22
C GLY A 123 -4.35 7.45 0.83
N VAL A 124 -5.24 7.90 1.72
CA VAL A 124 -5.08 9.14 2.48
C VAL A 124 -5.13 8.79 3.96
N SER A 125 -4.14 9.21 4.76
CA SER A 125 -4.13 9.00 6.21
C SER A 125 -3.61 10.23 6.97
N ASP A 126 -3.83 10.26 8.27
CA ASP A 126 -3.33 11.27 9.21
C ASP A 126 -2.04 10.85 9.96
N SER A 127 -1.46 9.70 9.60
CA SER A 127 -0.36 9.09 10.34
C SER A 127 0.75 8.60 9.40
N VAL A 128 0.56 7.45 8.76
CA VAL A 128 1.53 6.81 7.87
C VAL A 128 0.92 6.48 6.50
N PRO A 129 1.73 6.48 5.42
CA PRO A 129 1.25 6.09 4.10
C PRO A 129 0.57 4.70 4.13
N MET A 130 -0.67 4.62 3.64
CA MET A 130 -1.43 3.36 3.63
C MET A 130 -0.83 2.35 2.64
N HIS A 131 -0.24 2.84 1.56
CA HIS A 131 0.63 2.05 0.70
C HIS A 131 2.09 2.37 1.03
N GLN A 132 2.82 1.41 1.61
CA GLN A 132 4.27 1.49 1.80
C GLN A 132 4.94 0.12 1.67
N VAL A 133 6.23 0.12 1.29
CA VAL A 133 7.08 -1.05 1.45
C VAL A 133 7.53 -1.13 2.89
N ILE A 134 7.28 -2.27 3.54
CA ILE A 134 7.81 -2.54 4.87
C ILE A 134 9.30 -2.88 4.69
N PRO A 135 10.22 -2.19 5.41
CA PRO A 135 11.66 -2.36 5.20
C PRO A 135 12.15 -3.78 5.55
N ASP A 136 11.47 -4.44 6.48
CA ASP A 136 11.78 -5.81 6.87
C ASP A 136 11.27 -6.79 5.82
N SER A 137 12.21 -7.44 5.13
CA SER A 137 11.91 -8.45 4.14
C SER A 137 11.44 -9.77 4.77
N PRO A 138 10.68 -10.59 4.03
CA PRO A 138 10.39 -11.97 4.42
C PRO A 138 11.69 -12.73 4.66
N PHE A 139 11.70 -13.61 5.65
CA PHE A 139 12.88 -14.40 5.98
C PHE A 139 12.77 -15.81 5.39
N LEU A 140 13.84 -16.27 4.74
CA LEU A 140 13.97 -17.63 4.22
C LEU A 140 14.59 -18.54 5.28
N GLY A 141 13.80 -19.49 5.79
CA GLY A 141 14.24 -20.48 6.77
C GLY A 141 15.06 -21.60 6.19
N ASP A 142 14.46 -22.34 5.26
CA ASP A 142 15.04 -23.53 4.65
C ASP A 142 14.37 -23.79 3.29
N THR A 143 15.00 -24.57 2.44
CA THR A 143 14.51 -24.94 1.11
C THR A 143 14.89 -26.36 0.74
N THR A 144 13.98 -27.07 0.07
CA THR A 144 14.30 -28.29 -0.67
C THR A 144 14.21 -28.01 -2.18
N SER A 145 14.25 -29.05 -3.02
CA SER A 145 14.07 -28.89 -4.46
C SER A 145 12.67 -28.38 -4.85
N ASN A 146 11.64 -28.61 -4.03
CA ASN A 146 10.25 -28.27 -4.38
C ASN A 146 9.45 -27.65 -3.21
N GLN A 147 10.12 -27.34 -2.10
CA GLN A 147 9.50 -26.76 -0.91
C GLN A 147 10.37 -25.64 -0.33
N ALA A 148 9.73 -24.72 0.39
CA ALA A 148 10.41 -23.67 1.12
C ALA A 148 9.72 -23.39 2.45
N LEU A 149 10.51 -23.02 3.46
CA LEU A 149 10.04 -22.50 4.74
C LEU A 149 10.28 -20.99 4.76
N LEU A 150 9.20 -20.21 4.77
CA LEU A 150 9.24 -18.75 4.71
C LEU A 150 8.59 -18.14 5.94
N PHE A 151 9.07 -16.97 6.32
CA PHE A 151 8.55 -16.24 7.48
C PHE A 151 8.23 -14.79 7.12
N SER A 152 7.20 -14.24 7.75
CA SER A 152 6.91 -12.81 7.70
C SER A 152 7.99 -12.00 8.40
N SER A 153 7.94 -10.69 8.21
CA SER A 153 8.56 -9.73 9.11
C SER A 153 8.08 -9.96 10.56
N PRO A 154 8.91 -9.68 11.57
CA PRO A 154 8.49 -9.83 12.95
C PRO A 154 7.39 -8.81 13.25
N TYR A 155 6.37 -9.21 14.01
CA TYR A 155 5.24 -8.32 14.35
C TYR A 155 5.00 -8.17 15.85
N LEU A 156 5.62 -9.00 16.69
CA LEU A 156 5.55 -8.86 18.14
C LEU A 156 6.84 -9.38 18.78
N PRO A 157 7.70 -8.52 19.36
CA PRO A 157 8.93 -8.95 20.01
C PRO A 157 8.65 -9.84 21.22
N VAL A 158 9.63 -10.63 21.62
CA VAL A 158 9.59 -11.45 22.84
C VAL A 158 10.77 -11.09 23.71
N ASP A 159 10.48 -10.77 24.98
CA ASP A 159 11.51 -10.49 25.96
C ASP A 159 12.25 -11.78 26.33
N THR A 160 13.52 -11.81 25.98
CA THR A 160 14.43 -12.89 26.30
C THR A 160 15.51 -12.32 27.21
N PRO A 161 15.63 -12.80 28.46
CA PRO A 161 16.61 -12.26 29.39
C PRO A 161 18.02 -12.53 28.86
N ALA A 162 18.78 -11.46 28.64
CA ALA A 162 20.17 -11.57 28.23
C ALA A 162 21.05 -12.02 29.41
N PRO A 163 22.06 -12.89 29.19
CA PRO A 163 23.02 -13.22 30.24
C PRO A 163 23.84 -11.98 30.61
N THR A 164 24.04 -11.73 31.90
CA THR A 164 24.78 -10.55 32.39
C THR A 164 26.11 -10.96 33.02
N TYR A 165 27.20 -10.26 32.67
CA TYR A 165 28.50 -10.48 33.29
C TYR A 165 28.46 -10.12 34.79
N PRO A 166 29.14 -10.89 35.69
CA PRO A 166 29.99 -12.07 35.42
C PRO A 166 29.23 -13.40 35.30
N ASN A 167 27.91 -13.39 35.49
CA ASN A 167 27.11 -14.60 35.64
C ASN A 167 26.49 -15.03 34.30
N TYR A 168 27.25 -15.79 33.51
CA TYR A 168 26.77 -16.43 32.28
C TYR A 168 25.96 -17.70 32.61
N THR A 169 24.92 -17.59 33.42
CA THR A 169 23.95 -18.67 33.56
C THR A 169 23.12 -18.77 32.29
N LEU A 170 23.22 -19.91 31.61
CA LEU A 170 22.31 -20.24 30.51
C LEU A 170 20.87 -20.28 31.05
N PRO A 171 19.87 -19.83 30.25
CA PRO A 171 18.48 -20.02 30.60
C PRO A 171 18.18 -21.50 30.86
N ALA A 172 17.20 -21.77 31.71
CA ALA A 172 16.80 -23.15 32.01
C ALA A 172 16.42 -23.88 30.71
N ALA A 173 16.88 -25.13 30.56
CA ALA A 173 16.60 -25.92 29.34
C ALA A 173 15.10 -26.18 29.11
N ASN A 174 14.26 -25.98 30.13
CA ASN A 174 12.81 -26.23 30.10
C ASN A 174 11.98 -24.93 30.08
N MET A 175 12.45 -23.88 29.40
CA MET A 175 11.59 -22.72 29.18
C MET A 175 10.39 -23.12 28.34
N SER A 176 9.18 -22.85 28.85
CA SER A 176 7.98 -22.94 28.04
C SER A 176 8.04 -21.91 26.91
N GLN A 177 7.51 -22.27 25.75
CA GLN A 177 7.34 -21.32 24.67
C GLN A 177 6.45 -20.16 25.17
N PRO A 178 6.74 -18.90 24.79
CA PRO A 178 5.84 -17.78 25.06
C PRO A 178 4.42 -18.09 24.57
N ASP A 179 3.43 -17.54 25.25
CA ASP A 179 2.04 -17.69 24.83
C ASP A 179 1.84 -17.08 23.44
N GLN A 180 1.10 -17.81 22.61
CA GLN A 180 0.79 -17.40 21.26
C GLN A 180 -0.03 -16.10 21.27
N PRO A 181 0.31 -15.09 20.44
CA PRO A 181 -0.40 -13.83 20.42
C PRO A 181 -1.84 -13.99 19.94
N THR A 182 -2.76 -13.29 20.62
CA THR A 182 -4.19 -13.31 20.31
C THR A 182 -4.54 -12.53 19.05
N SER A 183 -3.68 -11.62 18.61
CA SER A 183 -3.79 -10.88 17.37
C SER A 183 -2.50 -10.97 16.55
N SER A 184 -2.64 -11.15 15.24
CA SER A 184 -1.54 -11.03 14.28
C SER A 184 -1.98 -10.20 13.09
N PRO A 185 -1.04 -9.49 12.43
CA PRO A 185 -1.34 -8.84 11.16
C PRO A 185 -1.82 -9.87 10.13
N ASN A 186 -2.67 -9.43 9.21
CA ASN A 186 -3.15 -10.27 8.13
C ASN A 186 -2.10 -10.32 7.01
N PHE A 187 -1.26 -11.35 7.04
CA PHE A 187 -0.23 -11.57 6.05
C PHE A 187 -0.69 -12.52 4.94
N THR A 188 -0.42 -12.14 3.70
CA THR A 188 -0.59 -13.00 2.53
C THR A 188 0.75 -13.19 1.83
N LEU A 189 1.18 -14.44 1.67
CA LEU A 189 2.37 -14.79 0.91
C LEU A 189 2.05 -14.93 -0.58
N LYS A 190 2.86 -14.30 -1.43
CA LYS A 190 2.83 -14.44 -2.88
C LYS A 190 4.23 -14.81 -3.39
N ILE A 191 4.29 -15.82 -4.23
CA ILE A 191 5.53 -16.37 -4.78
C ILE A 191 5.46 -16.32 -6.28
N PHE A 192 6.53 -15.86 -6.91
CA PHE A 192 6.62 -15.81 -8.37
C PHE A 192 8.00 -16.26 -8.80
N SER A 193 8.10 -16.97 -9.92
CA SER A 193 9.38 -17.22 -10.55
C SER A 193 10.06 -15.89 -10.88
N THR A 194 11.32 -15.74 -10.50
CA THR A 194 12.11 -14.52 -10.75
C THR A 194 12.22 -14.24 -12.26
N SER A 195 12.18 -15.28 -13.10
CA SER A 195 12.22 -15.13 -14.56
C SER A 195 10.92 -14.61 -15.17
N ALA A 196 9.82 -14.55 -14.41
CA ALA A 196 8.54 -14.02 -14.90
C ALA A 196 8.54 -12.48 -15.12
N GLY A 197 9.67 -11.81 -14.92
CA GLY A 197 9.85 -10.40 -15.30
C GLY A 197 9.22 -9.39 -14.33
N PHE A 198 8.97 -9.79 -13.08
CA PHE A 198 8.42 -8.92 -12.04
C PHE A 198 9.34 -7.76 -11.65
N ALA A 199 10.62 -7.79 -12.01
CA ALA A 199 11.55 -6.69 -11.78
C ALA A 199 11.05 -5.35 -12.39
N ASN A 200 10.33 -5.41 -13.51
CA ASN A 200 9.80 -4.23 -14.21
C ASN A 200 8.29 -4.03 -14.02
N LYS A 201 7.68 -4.74 -13.06
CA LYS A 201 6.25 -4.64 -12.75
C LYS A 201 6.03 -3.89 -11.43
N PRO A 202 4.84 -3.34 -11.18
CA PRO A 202 4.51 -2.75 -9.88
C PRO A 202 4.73 -3.74 -8.73
N HIS A 203 5.33 -3.30 -7.63
CA HIS A 203 5.49 -4.09 -6.41
C HIS A 203 4.46 -3.70 -5.35
N THR A 204 3.25 -3.37 -5.79
CA THR A 204 2.15 -2.96 -4.92
C THR A 204 1.31 -4.14 -4.49
N ALA A 205 0.72 -4.07 -3.30
CA ALA A 205 -0.15 -5.13 -2.80
C ALA A 205 -1.34 -5.41 -3.74
N CYS A 206 -1.99 -4.38 -4.28
CA CYS A 206 -3.13 -4.57 -5.18
C CYS A 206 -2.72 -5.23 -6.51
N PHE A 207 -1.56 -4.89 -7.08
CA PHE A 207 -1.05 -5.58 -8.27
C PHE A 207 -0.72 -7.03 -7.92
N LEU A 208 0.09 -7.28 -6.89
CA LEU A 208 0.54 -8.63 -6.51
C LEU A 208 -0.62 -9.55 -6.09
N GLN A 209 -1.69 -9.02 -5.50
CA GLN A 209 -2.90 -9.77 -5.18
C GLN A 209 -3.61 -10.30 -6.43
N SER A 210 -3.66 -9.49 -7.50
CA SER A 210 -4.28 -9.86 -8.78
C SER A 210 -3.49 -10.93 -9.56
N GLN A 211 -2.22 -11.15 -9.22
CA GLN A 211 -1.37 -12.12 -9.88
C GLN A 211 -1.50 -13.52 -9.26
N VAL A 212 -1.35 -14.53 -10.10
CA VAL A 212 -1.36 -15.94 -9.69
C VAL A 212 -0.02 -16.25 -9.03
N SER A 213 -0.08 -16.67 -7.76
CA SER A 213 1.10 -17.15 -7.03
C SER A 213 1.47 -18.55 -7.49
N GLU A 214 2.76 -18.85 -7.52
CA GLU A 214 3.30 -20.19 -7.72
C GLU A 214 3.40 -20.95 -6.40
N GLY A 215 3.39 -22.28 -6.51
CA GLY A 215 3.37 -23.18 -5.36
C GLY A 215 2.04 -23.20 -4.60
N SER A 216 2.01 -23.97 -3.52
CA SER A 216 0.87 -24.09 -2.62
C SER A 216 1.31 -24.03 -1.17
N ILE A 217 0.57 -23.27 -0.36
CA ILE A 217 0.80 -23.19 1.08
C ILE A 217 0.27 -24.48 1.70
N ALA A 218 1.17 -25.35 2.15
CA ALA A 218 0.82 -26.59 2.83
C ALA A 218 0.41 -26.34 4.28
N SER A 219 1.04 -25.38 4.95
CA SER A 219 0.64 -24.93 6.28
C SER A 219 1.02 -23.47 6.55
N GLN A 220 0.23 -22.83 7.41
CA GLN A 220 0.48 -21.48 7.92
C GLN A 220 0.31 -21.50 9.44
N THR A 221 1.36 -21.14 10.17
CA THR A 221 1.37 -21.14 11.64
C THR A 221 2.05 -19.89 12.18
N GLN A 222 1.81 -19.56 13.45
CA GLN A 222 2.60 -18.55 14.14
C GLN A 222 3.80 -19.22 14.79
N TRP A 223 4.97 -18.59 14.67
CA TRP A 223 6.21 -19.11 15.20
C TRP A 223 7.00 -17.99 15.87
N VAL A 224 7.43 -18.24 17.11
CA VAL A 224 8.38 -17.37 17.79
C VAL A 224 9.78 -17.76 17.34
N ARG A 225 10.48 -16.81 16.73
CA ARG A 225 11.87 -17.01 16.34
C ARG A 225 12.68 -15.97 17.08
N ASP A 226 13.65 -16.45 17.86
CA ASP A 226 14.65 -15.63 18.55
C ASP A 226 14.07 -14.40 19.28
N ASN A 227 14.88 -13.36 19.46
CA ASN A 227 14.53 -12.15 20.19
C ASN A 227 13.73 -11.15 19.31
N PHE A 228 13.68 -11.35 17.99
CA PHE A 228 12.85 -10.57 17.08
C PHE A 228 11.37 -10.90 17.23
N GLY A 229 11.06 -12.07 17.82
CA GLY A 229 9.73 -12.42 18.30
C GLY A 229 8.86 -13.16 17.29
N TRP A 230 7.56 -12.91 17.34
CA TRP A 230 6.55 -13.64 16.59
C TRP A 230 6.51 -13.27 15.12
N ARG A 231 6.40 -14.31 14.29
CA ARG A 231 6.29 -14.26 12.83
C ARG A 231 5.20 -15.23 12.36
N THR A 232 4.68 -14.99 11.18
CA THR A 232 3.88 -15.98 10.46
C THR A 232 4.83 -16.85 9.65
N GLN A 233 4.76 -18.16 9.84
CA GLN A 233 5.52 -19.16 9.11
C GLN A 233 4.63 -19.78 8.05
N TRP A 234 5.19 -19.98 6.85
CA TRP A 234 4.57 -20.73 5.77
C TRP A 234 5.46 -21.89 5.36
N LEU A 235 4.87 -23.10 5.33
CA LEU A 235 5.44 -24.23 4.61
C LEU A 235 4.86 -24.22 3.21
N LEU A 236 5.72 -23.94 2.23
CA LEU A 236 5.38 -23.88 0.82
C LEU A 236 5.80 -25.18 0.14
N GLY A 237 4.95 -25.71 -0.74
CA GLY A 237 5.26 -26.83 -1.61
C GLY A 237 4.87 -26.56 -3.06
N GLY A 238 5.10 -27.54 -3.93
CA GLY A 238 4.72 -27.44 -5.34
C GLY A 238 5.59 -26.47 -6.15
N LEU A 239 6.80 -26.16 -5.67
CA LEU A 239 7.77 -25.40 -6.46
C LEU A 239 8.44 -26.28 -7.51
N THR A 240 8.82 -25.68 -8.63
CA THR A 240 9.57 -26.36 -9.68
C THR A 240 11.06 -26.37 -9.31
N PRO A 241 11.73 -27.54 -9.29
CA PRO A 241 13.16 -27.62 -9.01
C PRO A 241 14.01 -26.77 -9.94
N SER A 242 15.16 -26.31 -9.41
CA SER A 242 16.13 -25.48 -10.14
C SER A 242 15.56 -24.17 -10.70
N THR A 243 14.49 -23.66 -10.08
CA THR A 243 13.86 -22.37 -10.43
C THR A 243 14.12 -21.36 -9.31
N ASN A 244 14.48 -20.13 -9.69
CA ASN A 244 14.64 -19.03 -8.74
C ASN A 244 13.28 -18.36 -8.51
N TYR A 245 12.97 -18.09 -7.24
CA TYR A 245 11.70 -17.51 -6.82
C TYR A 245 11.91 -16.22 -6.04
N THR A 246 11.00 -15.28 -6.23
CA THR A 246 10.88 -14.07 -5.43
C THR A 246 9.61 -14.16 -4.58
N ALA A 247 9.76 -13.97 -3.27
CA ALA A 247 8.67 -13.98 -2.31
C ALA A 247 8.27 -12.56 -1.91
N PHE A 248 6.98 -12.29 -1.92
CA PHE A 248 6.38 -11.05 -1.42
C PHE A 248 5.43 -11.41 -0.27
N VAL A 249 5.55 -10.71 0.85
CA VAL A 249 4.60 -10.80 1.96
C VAL A 249 3.80 -9.50 1.98
N LEU A 250 2.50 -9.62 1.79
CA LEU A 250 1.57 -8.51 1.81
C LEU A 250 0.95 -8.43 3.19
N GLN A 251 0.99 -7.25 3.81
CA GLN A 251 0.30 -6.98 5.05
C GLN A 251 -0.96 -6.15 4.77
N SER A 252 -2.13 -6.68 5.14
CA SER A 252 -3.37 -5.92 5.13
C SER A 252 -3.68 -5.44 6.54
N THR A 253 -3.75 -4.13 6.72
CA THR A 253 -4.45 -3.55 7.87
C THR A 253 -5.90 -3.41 7.45
N ASN A 254 -6.81 -4.19 8.04
CA ASN A 254 -8.21 -3.84 7.98
C ASN A 254 -8.33 -2.46 8.62
N VAL A 255 -8.69 -1.44 7.84
CA VAL A 255 -9.09 -0.13 8.35
C VAL A 255 -10.60 -0.11 8.39
#